data_AF-A0A6V8P8V8-F1
#
_entry.id   AF-A0A6V8P8V8-F1
#
_cell.length_a   1.000
_cell.length_b   1.000
_cell.length_c   1.000
_cell.angle_alpha   90.00
_cell.angle_beta   90.00
_cell.angle_gamma   90.00
#
_symmetry.space_group_name_H-M   'P 1'
#
loop_
_entity.id
_entity.type
_entity.pdbx_description
1 polymer ?
#
loop_
_entity_poly.entity_id
_entity_poly.type
_entity_poly.pdbx_seq_one_letter_code
_entity_poly.pdbx_strand_id
1 'polypeptide(L)' 'MIQTRIGIRQLKARLGNYMRQVKAGATLIITERGKPVGGIVTIK' A
#
# COMPACT_ATOMS: atom_id res chain seq x y z
N MET A 1 4.24 -8.27 11.21
CA MET A 1 3.54 -7.76 10.01
C MET A 1 4.18 -6.44 9.59
N ILE A 2 4.60 -6.30 8.33
CA ILE A 2 5.15 -5.05 7.81
C ILE A 2 4.00 -4.20 7.26
N GLN A 3 3.72 -3.06 7.89
CA GLN A 3 2.73 -2.09 7.44
C GLN A 3 3.43 -0.86 6.86
N THR A 4 3.15 -0.55 5.59
CA THR A 4 3.71 0.62 4.93
C THR A 4 2.61 1.63 4.64
N ARG A 5 2.76 2.87 5.14
CA ARG A 5 1.86 3.98 4.83
C ARG A 5 2.35 4.69 3.58
N ILE A 6 1.48 4.79 2.58
CA ILE A 6 1.82 5.40 1.29
C ILE A 6 0.74 6.41 0.88
N GLY A 7 1.16 7.51 0.27
CA GLY A 7 0.23 8.48 -0.30
C GLY A 7 -0.39 7.96 -1.60
N ILE A 8 -1.63 8.33 -1.88
CA ILE A 8 -2.33 7.92 -3.12
C ILE A 8 -1.58 8.32 -4.40
N ARG A 9 -0.84 9.44 -4.37
CA ARG A 9 0.04 9.85 -5.49
C ARG A 9 1.22 8.90 -5.68
N GLN A 10 1.88 8.49 -4.59
CA GLN A 10 2.98 7.54 -4.67
C GLN A 10 2.49 6.15 -5.10
N LEU A 11 1.33 5.72 -4.60
CA LEU A 11 0.72 4.46 -5.02
C LEU A 11 0.51 4.42 -6.54
N LYS A 12 -0.07 5.47 -7.13
CA LYS A 12 -0.28 5.57 -8.58
C LYS A 12 1.04 5.53 -9.36
N ALA A 13 2.09 6.20 -8.88
CA ALA A 13 3.38 6.25 -9.55
C ALA A 13 4.19 4.94 -9.45
N ARG A 14 3.96 4.12 -8.43
CA ARG A 14 4.82 2.96 -8.09
C ARG A 14 4.05 1.68 -7.78
N LEU A 15 2.84 1.54 -8.32
CA LEU A 15 1.92 0.42 -8.00
C LEU A 15 2.61 -0.94 -8.09
N GLY A 16 3.35 -1.22 -9.17
CA GLY A 16 4.02 -2.51 -9.36
C GLY A 16 5.04 -2.86 -8.27
N ASN A 17 5.80 -1.88 -7.77
CA ASN A 17 6.74 -2.09 -6.66
C ASN A 17 6.00 -2.44 -5.36
N TYR A 18 4.93 -1.70 -5.09
CA TYR A 18 4.09 -1.91 -3.92
C TYR A 18 3.35 -3.25 -3.97
N MET A 19 2.88 -3.67 -5.14
CA MET A 19 2.23 -4.98 -5.31
C MET A 19 3.20 -6.14 -5.07
N ARG A 20 4.49 -6.01 -5.44
CA ARG A 20 5.51 -7.02 -5.08
C ARG A 20 5.65 -7.17 -3.57
N GLN A 21 5.61 -6.06 -2.82
CA GLN A 21 5.65 -6.11 -1.36
C GLN A 21 4.40 -6.79 -0.79
N VAL A 22 3.21 -6.47 -1.30
CA VAL A 22 1.96 -7.11 -0.85
C VAL A 22 1.99 -8.62 -1.10
N LYS A 23 2.44 -9.05 -2.29
CA LYS A 23 2.62 -10.47 -2.62
C LYS A 23 3.62 -11.18 -1.70
N ALA A 24 4.60 -10.45 -1.17
CA ALA A 24 5.54 -10.97 -0.16
C ALA A 24 4.98 -10.94 1.28
N GLY A 25 3.70 -10.57 1.47
CA GLY A 25 3.03 -10.55 2.77
C GLY A 25 3.00 -9.18 3.46
N ALA A 26 3.38 -8.09 2.77
CA ALA A 26 3.23 -6.74 3.31
C ALA A 26 1.77 -6.25 3.26
N THR A 27 1.42 -5.35 4.18
CA THR A 27 0.15 -4.62 4.14
C THR A 27 0.42 -3.16 3.81
N LEU A 28 -0.31 -2.62 2.86
CA LEU A 28 -0.22 -1.21 2.49
C LEU A 28 -1.40 -0.45 3.09
N ILE A 29 -1.14 0.68 3.72
CA ILE A 29 -2.14 1.65 4.13
C ILE A 29 -2.04 2.85 3.21
N ILE A 30 -3.10 3.11 2.47
CA ILE A 30 -3.19 4.21 1.54
C ILE A 30 -3.70 5.43 2.28
N THR A 31 -3.02 6.55 2.08
CA THR A 31 -3.35 7.84 2.68
C THR A 31 -3.63 8.90 1.61
N GLU A 32 -4.55 9.80 1.92
CA GLU A 32 -4.82 11.00 1.14
C GLU A 32 -4.77 12.21 2.07
N ARG A 33 -3.92 13.19 1.74
CA ARG A 33 -3.67 14.37 2.60
C ARG A 33 -3.38 14.01 4.06
N GLY A 34 -2.62 12.92 4.27
CA GLY A 34 -2.25 12.42 5.60
C GLY A 34 -3.30 11.56 6.30
N LYS A 35 -4.52 11.44 5.74
CA LYS A 35 -5.61 10.64 6.32
C LYS A 35 -5.65 9.25 5.69
N PRO A 36 -5.75 8.15 6.45
CA PRO A 36 -5.96 6.82 5.89
C PRO A 36 -7.28 6.75 5.12
N VAL A 37 -7.25 6.23 3.89
CA VAL A 37 -8.42 6.09 3.02
C VAL A 37 -8.70 4.64 2.62
N GLY A 38 -7.73 3.74 2.77
CA GLY A 38 -7.90 2.33 2.45
C GLY A 38 -6.63 1.53 2.66
N GLY A 39 -6.67 0.25 2.34
CA GLY A 39 -5.51 -0.63 2.43
C GLY A 39 -5.51 -1.69 1.35
N ILE A 40 -4.32 -2.22 1.06
CA ILE A 40 -4.13 -3.37 0.17
C ILE A 40 -3.47 -4.48 0.96
N VAL A 41 -4.11 -5.64 0.92
CA VAL A 41 -3.66 -6.88 1.55
C VAL A 41 -3.59 -7.97 0.49
N THR A 42 -2.77 -8.98 0.74
CA THR A 42 -2.86 -10.20 -0.06
C THR A 42 -4.16 -10.92 0.28
N ILE A 43 -4.83 -11.43 -0.74
CA ILE A 43 -5.89 -12.42 -0.58
C ILE A 43 -5.25 -13.81 -0.48
N LYS A 44 -5.89 -14.74 0.23
CA LYS A 44 -5.49 -16.15 0.27
C LYS A 44 -5.93 -16.87 -0.99
#